data_AF-A0A833DWI0-F1
#
_entry.id   AF-A0A833DWI0-F1
#
_cell.length_a   1.000
_cell.length_b   1.000
_cell.length_c   1.000
_cell.angle_alpha   90.00
_cell.angle_beta   90.00
_cell.angle_gamma   90.00
#
_symmetry.space_group_name_H-M   'P 1'
#
loop_
_entity.id
_entity.type
_entity.pdbx_description
1 polymer ?
#
loop_
_entity_poly.entity_id
_entity_poly.type
_entity_poly.pdbx_seq_one_letter_code
_entity_poly.pdbx_strand_id
1 'polypeptide(L)'
;MKIGPPRLTRFERARIIGARALQLSMGAPPLIDVSKLPPHVREDPVLIAQRELEAGVLPVTVLRYTRSGKVQLIPLQWLLEGTKKAWR
;
A
#
# COMPACT_ATOMS: atom_id res chain seq x y z
N MET A 1 3.59 -3.08 17.92
CA MET A 1 4.67 -2.54 17.06
C MET A 1 5.67 -1.80 17.93
N LYS A 2 6.98 -1.99 17.69
CA LYS A 2 8.03 -1.38 18.51
C LYS A 2 8.62 -0.12 17.86
N ILE A 3 8.56 0.01 16.53
CA ILE A 3 9.13 1.13 15.77
C ILE A 3 8.04 1.84 14.96
N GLY A 4 7.83 3.13 15.26
CA GLY A 4 6.88 4.00 14.59
C GLY A 4 5.40 3.76 14.97
N PRO A 5 4.48 4.57 14.42
CA PRO A 5 3.06 4.48 14.75
C PRO A 5 2.44 3.20 14.20
N PRO A 6 1.42 2.61 14.85
CA PRO A 6 0.76 1.37 14.42
C PRO A 6 -0.18 1.57 13.21
N ARG A 7 0.17 2.46 12.29
CA ARG A 7 -0.60 2.80 11.10
C ARG A 7 0.34 3.10 9.94
N LEU A 8 -0.20 3.02 8.73
CA LEU A 8 0.53 3.41 7.52
C LEU A 8 0.71 4.93 7.50
N THR A 9 1.94 5.41 7.35
CA THR A 9 2.21 6.85 7.21
C THR A 9 1.85 7.33 5.80
N ARG A 10 1.62 8.64 5.64
CA ARG A 10 1.36 9.22 4.31
C ARG A 10 2.49 8.98 3.31
N PHE A 11 3.73 8.95 3.79
CA PHE A 11 4.92 8.72 2.97
C PHE A 11 5.02 7.26 2.51
N GLU A 12 4.80 6.32 3.43
CA GLU A 12 4.75 4.88 3.10
C GLU A 12 3.61 4.60 2.12
N ARG A 13 2.42 5.17 2.35
CA ARG A 13 1.28 5.06 1.43
C ARG A 13 1.64 5.57 0.04
N ALA A 14 2.18 6.79 -0.07
CA ALA A 14 2.56 7.36 -1.36
C ALA A 14 3.62 6.52 -2.08
N ARG A 15 4.63 6.00 -1.35
CA ARG A 15 5.69 5.17 -1.93
C ARG A 15 5.16 3.84 -2.46
N ILE A 16 4.28 3.18 -1.71
CA ILE A 16 3.67 1.90 -2.13
C ILE A 16 2.81 2.11 -3.38
N ILE A 17 1.97 3.15 -3.40
CA ILE A 17 1.13 3.48 -4.57
C ILE A 17 2.02 3.78 -5.78
N GLY A 18 3.04 4.62 -5.64
CA GLY A 18 3.93 4.97 -6.74
C GLY A 18 4.70 3.76 -7.30
N ALA A 19 5.25 2.92 -6.42
CA ALA A 19 5.94 1.70 -6.85
C ALA A 19 5.00 0.72 -7.56
N ARG A 20 3.77 0.56 -7.05
CA ARG A 20 2.77 -0.33 -7.66
C ARG A 20 2.23 0.22 -8.97
N ALA A 21 1.99 1.52 -9.06
CA ALA A 21 1.58 2.17 -10.30
C ALA A 21 2.63 1.99 -11.41
N LEU A 22 3.92 2.08 -11.05
CA LEU A 22 5.01 1.78 -11.99
C LEU A 22 4.93 0.34 -12.50
N GLN A 23 4.74 -0.64 -11.61
CA GLN A 23 4.58 -2.05 -12.02
C GLN A 23 3.42 -2.22 -13.00
N LEU A 24 2.27 -1.62 -12.70
CA LEU A 24 1.08 -1.68 -13.58
C LEU A 24 1.35 -1.03 -14.93
N SER A 25 2.04 0.12 -14.98
CA SER A 25 2.44 0.76 -16.23
C SER A 25 3.41 -0.07 -17.08
N MET A 26 4.18 -0.96 -16.44
CA MET A 26 5.07 -1.91 -17.11
C MET A 26 4.34 -3.20 -17.54
N GLY A 27 3.01 -3.25 -17.45
CA GLY A 27 2.21 -4.41 -17.86
C GLY A 27 2.08 -5.50 -16.80
N ALA A 28 2.44 -5.24 -15.53
CA ALA A 28 2.17 -6.19 -14.46
C ALA A 28 0.66 -6.40 -14.27
N PRO A 29 0.20 -7.63 -13.99
CA PRO A 29 -1.21 -7.90 -13.81
C PRO A 29 -1.75 -7.25 -12.52
N PRO A 30 -2.94 -6.63 -12.55
CA PRO A 30 -3.63 -6.18 -11.36
C PRO A 30 -4.13 -7.37 -10.52
N LEU A 31 -4.13 -7.23 -9.20
CA LEU A 31 -4.59 -8.23 -8.23
C LEU A 31 -6.06 -8.08 -7.86
N ILE A 32 -6.76 -7.10 -8.45
CA ILE A 32 -8.18 -6.82 -8.24
C ILE A 32 -8.94 -6.94 -9.55
N ASP A 33 -10.25 -7.19 -9.46
CA ASP A 33 -11.17 -7.21 -10.61
C ASP A 33 -11.33 -5.81 -11.22
N VAL A 34 -10.47 -5.46 -12.18
CA VAL A 34 -10.53 -4.16 -12.88
C VAL A 34 -11.80 -4.00 -13.72
N SER A 35 -12.42 -5.09 -14.18
CA SER A 35 -13.64 -5.06 -15.01
C SER A 35 -14.84 -4.40 -14.32
N LYS A 36 -14.85 -4.37 -12.98
CA LYS A 36 -15.91 -3.74 -12.18
C LYS A 36 -15.66 -2.26 -11.93
N LEU A 37 -14.48 -1.74 -12.27
CA LEU A 37 -14.12 -0.34 -12.05
C LEU A 37 -14.69 0.55 -13.16
N PRO A 38 -14.93 1.85 -12.91
CA PRO A 38 -15.28 2.79 -13.97
C PRO A 38 -14.19 2.89 -15.05
N PRO A 39 -14.52 3.23 -16.31
CA PRO A 39 -13.54 3.31 -17.41
C PRO A 39 -12.32 4.19 -17.09
N HIS A 40 -12.57 5.40 -16.55
CA HIS A 40 -11.51 6.35 -16.15
C HIS A 40 -10.57 5.82 -15.04
N VAL A 41 -11.00 4.82 -14.27
CA VAL A 41 -10.17 4.18 -13.23
C VAL A 41 -9.34 3.05 -13.81
N ARG A 42 -9.84 2.34 -14.83
CA ARG A 42 -9.11 1.22 -15.47
C ARG A 42 -7.95 1.71 -16.35
N GLU A 43 -8.00 2.95 -16.80
CA GLU A 43 -6.98 3.55 -17.65
C GLU A 43 -5.84 4.19 -16.86
N ASP A 44 -6.03 4.45 -15.56
CA ASP A 44 -5.02 5.07 -14.70
C ASP A 44 -4.35 4.05 -13.75
N PRO A 45 -3.06 3.71 -13.97
CA PRO A 45 -2.30 2.82 -13.10
C PRO A 45 -2.24 3.27 -11.63
N VAL A 46 -2.26 4.57 -11.37
CA VAL A 46 -2.22 5.13 -10.01
C VAL A 46 -3.52 4.83 -9.27
N LEU A 47 -4.65 5.00 -9.96
CA LEU A 47 -5.96 4.70 -9.37
C LEU A 47 -6.13 3.20 -9.11
N ILE A 48 -5.66 2.34 -10.02
CA ILE A 48 -5.66 0.89 -9.81
C ILE A 48 -4.79 0.52 -8.60
N ALA A 49 -3.57 1.04 -8.51
CA ALA A 49 -2.68 0.80 -7.37
C ALA A 49 -3.29 1.26 -6.04
N GLN A 50 -4.00 2.38 -6.04
CA GLN A 50 -4.72 2.87 -4.87
C GLN A 50 -5.82 1.88 -4.44
N ARG A 51 -6.61 1.36 -5.38
CA ARG A 51 -7.66 0.38 -5.09
C ARG A 51 -7.10 -0.94 -4.56
N GLU A 52 -5.98 -1.41 -5.10
CA GLU A 52 -5.29 -2.61 -4.59
C GLU A 52 -4.78 -2.41 -3.16
N LEU A 53 -4.24 -1.23 -2.85
CA LEU A 53 -3.81 -0.89 -1.50
C LEU A 53 -4.97 -0.84 -0.52
N GLU A 54 -6.11 -0.27 -0.91
CA GLU A 54 -7.33 -0.19 -0.09
C GLU A 54 -7.96 -1.58 0.14
N ALA A 55 -7.90 -2.45 -0.86
CA ALA A 55 -8.30 -3.86 -0.73
C ALA A 55 -7.33 -4.67 0.16
N GLY A 56 -6.10 -4.18 0.38
CA GLY A 56 -5.10 -4.85 1.22
C GLY A 56 -4.53 -6.13 0.60
N VAL A 57 -4.59 -6.25 -0.73
CA VAL A 57 -4.15 -7.45 -1.47
C VAL A 57 -2.67 -7.42 -1.86
N LEU A 58 -2.00 -6.28 -1.69
CA LEU A 58 -0.59 -6.12 -2.07
C LEU A 58 0.35 -6.89 -1.11
N PRO A 59 1.17 -7.82 -1.59
CA PRO A 59 2.12 -8.58 -0.77
C PRO A 59 3.39 -7.77 -0.48
N VAL A 60 3.25 -6.65 0.24
CA VAL A 60 4.35 -5.72 0.54
C VAL A 60 4.66 -5.72 2.04
N THR A 61 5.95 -5.70 2.37
CA THR A 61 6.44 -5.51 3.74
C THR A 61 7.10 -4.14 3.85
N VAL A 62 6.69 -3.34 4.83
CA VAL A 62 7.30 -2.05 5.13
C VAL A 62 8.46 -2.28 6.08
N LEU A 63 9.63 -1.79 5.69
CA LEU A 63 10.83 -1.85 6.49
C LEU A 63 11.09 -0.47 7.12
N ARG A 64 11.05 -0.40 8.46
CA ARG A 64 11.30 0.83 9.22
C ARG A 64 12.68 0.79 9.88
N TYR A 65 13.40 1.89 9.76
CA TYR A 65 14.69 2.11 10.40
C TYR A 65 14.55 3.11 11.54
N THR A 66 15.30 2.88 12.63
CA THR A 66 15.51 3.89 13.68
C THR A 66 16.85 4.58 13.46
N ARG A 67 17.01 5.76 14.07
CA ARG A 67 18.30 6.47 14.10
C ARG A 67 19.41 5.64 14.77
N SER A 68 19.04 4.73 15.68
CA SER A 68 19.93 3.76 16.32
C SER A 68 20.29 2.54 15.44
N GLY A 69 19.84 2.48 14.19
CA GLY A 69 20.12 1.36 13.27
C GLY A 69 19.25 0.11 13.46
N LYS A 70 18.34 0.08 14.44
CA LYS A 70 17.38 -1.02 14.59
C LYS A 70 16.40 -1.02 13.42
N VAL A 71 16.11 -2.22 12.92
CA VAL A 71 15.21 -2.48 11.80
C VAL A 71 13.97 -3.21 12.30
N GLN A 72 12.81 -2.86 11.74
CA GLN A 72 11.60 -3.67 11.89
C GLN A 72 10.93 -3.89 10.53
N LEU A 73 10.68 -5.15 10.21
CA LEU A 73 9.82 -5.58 9.11
C LEU A 73 8.37 -5.60 9.61
N ILE A 74 7.49 -4.93 8.87
CA ILE A 74 6.09 -4.76 9.25
C ILE A 74 5.23 -5.12 8.03
N PRO A 75 4.48 -6.23 8.08
CA PRO A 75 3.53 -6.58 7.04
C PRO A 75 2.53 -5.43 6.81
N LEU A 76 2.22 -5.14 5.55
CA LEU A 76 1.27 -4.08 5.20
C LEU A 76 -0.11 -4.28 5.84
N GLN A 77 -0.58 -5.54 5.94
CA GLN A 77 -1.87 -5.88 6.53
C GLN A 77 -2.01 -5.35 7.97
N TRP A 78 -0.97 -5.50 8.79
CA TRP A 78 -0.97 -5.01 10.18
C TRP A 78 -1.08 -3.48 10.25
N LEU A 79 -0.46 -2.77 9.29
CA LEU A 79 -0.54 -1.32 9.20
C LEU A 79 -1.94 -0.86 8.75
N LEU A 80 -2.57 -1.59 7.83
CA LEU A 80 -3.92 -1.27 7.35
C LEU A 80 -4.97 -1.46 8.46
N GLU A 81 -4.88 -2.53 9.24
CA GLU A 81 -5.75 -2.78 10.40
C GLU A 81 -5.67 -1.66 11.44
N GLY A 82 -4.45 -1.26 11.81
CA GLY A 82 -4.26 -0.17 12.76
C GLY A 82 -4.68 1.19 12.22
N THR A 83 -4.68 1.37 10.89
CA THR A 83 -5.27 2.56 10.26
C THR A 83 -6.79 2.55 10.39
N LYS A 84 -7.47 1.43 10.14
CA LYS A 84 -8.95 1.31 10.30
C LYS A 84 -9.41 1.54 11.74
N LYS A 85 -8.60 1.10 12.72
CA LYS A 85 -8.91 1.25 14.15
C LYS A 85 -8.74 2.69 14.67
N ALA A 86 -7.91 3.51 14.02
CA ALA A 86 -7.63 4.88 14.47
C ALA A 86 -8.73 5.91 14.11
N TRP A 87 -9.66 5.54 13.21
CA TRP A 87 -10.76 6.41 12.74
C TRP A 87 -12.15 5.86 13.08
N ARG A 88 -12.22 4.75 13.84
CA ARG A 88 -13.43 4.27 14.52
C ARG A 88 -13.45 4.83 15.92
#